data_AF-A0A2G2MVU9-F1
#
_entry.id   AF-A0A2G2MVU9-F1
#
_cell.length_a   1.000
_cell.length_b   1.000
_cell.length_c   1.000
_cell.angle_alpha   90.00
_cell.angle_beta   90.00
_cell.angle_gamma   90.00
#
_symmetry.space_group_name_H-M   'P 1'
#
loop_
_entity.id
_entity.type
_entity.pdbx_description
1 polymer ?
#
loop_
_entity_poly.entity_id
_entity_poly.type
_entity_poly.pdbx_seq_one_letter_code
_entity_poly.pdbx_strand_id
1 'polypeptide(L)'
;MFKNLVFLTQTDTTIGFVSQNADKLTEIKQRPPHKHYIKALNSLHTLQTFTRVPNKHKNRVRRSKKTTFVMPNMHSYRVVQDKHHLLLLNRLKWAYTTSANLSTKAYDEAFAKEMTEVIIEPLQRTEKASHIYKLGKKRLKRIR
;
A
#
# COMPACT_ATOMS: atom_id res chain seq x y z
N MET A 1 -10.88 6.56 -15.87
CA MET A 1 -10.36 7.92 -15.63
C MET A 1 -9.22 7.98 -14.60
N PHE A 2 -9.26 7.29 -13.46
CA PHE A 2 -8.23 7.43 -12.40
C PHE A 2 -6.96 6.55 -12.52
N LYS A 3 -6.89 5.63 -13.47
CA LYS A 3 -5.87 4.57 -13.51
C LYS A 3 -4.42 5.10 -13.60
N ASN A 4 -4.23 6.28 -14.19
CA ASN A 4 -2.92 6.90 -14.42
C ASN A 4 -2.63 8.10 -13.50
N LEU A 5 -3.47 8.37 -12.50
CA LEU A 5 -3.19 9.44 -11.54
C LEU A 5 -2.33 8.92 -10.39
N VAL A 6 -1.47 9.78 -9.86
CA VAL A 6 -0.74 9.61 -8.62
C VAL A 6 -1.37 10.53 -7.58
N PHE A 7 -1.85 9.90 -6.51
CA PHE A 7 -2.45 10.59 -5.38
C PHE A 7 -1.41 10.72 -4.27
N LEU A 8 -1.28 11.93 -3.70
CA LEU A 8 -0.65 12.15 -2.41
C LEU A 8 -1.74 12.12 -1.34
N THR A 9 -1.67 11.18 -0.39
CA THR A 9 -2.71 11.04 0.63
C THR A 9 -2.11 10.53 1.94
N GLN A 10 -2.81 10.79 3.04
CA GLN A 10 -2.57 10.06 4.27
C GLN A 10 -2.98 8.60 4.08
N THR A 11 -2.04 7.66 4.22
CA THR A 11 -2.34 6.23 4.27
C THR A 11 -2.54 5.77 5.71
N ASP A 12 -2.88 4.50 5.90
CA ASP A 12 -3.03 3.92 7.24
C ASP A 12 -1.73 3.88 8.06
N THR A 13 -0.58 4.17 7.42
CA THR A 13 0.74 4.14 8.05
C THR A 13 1.53 5.43 7.99
N THR A 14 1.47 6.18 6.90
CA THR A 14 2.25 7.41 6.68
C THR A 14 1.71 8.16 5.45
N ILE A 15 2.28 9.31 5.11
CA ILE A 15 1.99 10.00 3.85
C ILE A 15 2.55 9.16 2.71
N GLY A 16 1.70 8.84 1.73
CA GLY A 16 2.04 7.91 0.66
C GLY A 16 1.62 8.38 -0.71
N PHE A 17 2.38 7.95 -1.71
CA PHE A 17 1.94 7.94 -3.09
C PHE A 17 1.05 6.71 -3.32
N VAL A 18 -0.10 6.94 -3.95
CA VAL A 18 -1.08 5.90 -4.28
C VAL A 18 -1.41 5.99 -5.76
N SER A 19 -1.28 4.90 -6.50
CA SER A 19 -1.64 4.85 -7.92
C SER A 19 -1.95 3.43 -8.38
N GLN A 20 -2.77 3.28 -9.42
CA GLN A 20 -2.92 2.01 -10.13
C GLN A 20 -1.87 1.81 -11.23
N ASN A 21 -1.08 2.86 -11.54
CA ASN A 21 0.02 2.80 -12.49
C ASN A 21 1.35 2.64 -11.72
N ALA A 22 1.97 1.46 -11.83
CA ALA A 22 3.22 1.15 -11.14
C ALA A 22 4.44 1.85 -11.77
N ASP A 23 4.37 2.16 -13.06
CA ASP A 23 5.47 2.77 -13.81
C ASP A 23 5.66 4.22 -13.36
N LYS A 24 4.56 4.98 -13.22
CA LYS A 24 4.58 6.31 -12.60
C LYS A 24 5.19 6.32 -11.20
N LEU A 25 4.80 5.35 -10.35
CA LEU A 25 5.40 5.25 -9.02
C LEU A 25 6.90 4.92 -9.08
N THR A 26 7.33 4.19 -10.10
CA THR A 26 8.74 3.82 -10.30
C THR A 26 9.57 4.99 -10.79
N GLU A 27 9.05 5.79 -11.71
CA GLU A 27 9.63 7.06 -12.16
C GLU A 27 9.85 8.00 -10.96
N ILE A 28 8.81 8.22 -10.15
CA ILE A 28 8.89 9.10 -8.97
C ILE A 28 9.88 8.57 -7.93
N LYS A 29 9.84 7.25 -7.64
CA LYS A 29 10.67 6.67 -6.56
C LYS A 29 12.10 6.36 -7.00
N GLN A 30 12.40 6.40 -8.30
CA GLN A 30 13.65 5.91 -8.91
C GLN A 30 14.02 4.51 -8.37
N ARG A 31 13.01 3.63 -8.31
CA ARG A 31 13.13 2.35 -7.61
C ARG A 31 13.75 1.30 -8.52
N PRO A 32 14.64 0.42 -8.01
CA PRO A 32 15.16 -0.67 -8.83
C PRO A 32 14.05 -1.67 -9.21
N PRO A 33 14.13 -2.29 -10.41
CA PRO A 33 13.01 -3.00 -11.04
C PRO A 33 12.54 -4.25 -10.28
N HIS A 34 13.39 -4.83 -9.44
CA HIS A 34 13.09 -6.07 -8.72
C HIS A 34 12.25 -5.88 -7.44
N LYS A 35 11.95 -4.64 -7.03
CA LYS A 35 11.23 -4.39 -5.77
C LYS A 35 9.75 -4.07 -6.00
N HIS A 36 8.89 -5.06 -5.82
CA HIS A 36 7.44 -4.88 -5.90
C HIS A 36 6.86 -3.89 -4.87
N TYR A 37 5.80 -3.19 -5.27
CA TYR A 37 4.99 -2.34 -4.39
C TYR A 37 3.99 -3.15 -3.56
N ILE A 38 3.52 -2.51 -2.49
CA ILE A 38 2.39 -3.02 -1.71
C ILE A 38 1.12 -2.70 -2.49
N LYS A 39 0.25 -3.68 -2.71
CA LYS A 39 -1.13 -3.46 -3.15
C LYS A 39 -2.01 -3.19 -1.93
N ALA A 40 -2.44 -1.95 -1.76
CA ALA A 40 -3.46 -1.58 -0.79
C ALA A 40 -4.85 -1.87 -1.36
N LEU A 41 -5.70 -2.49 -0.56
CA LEU A 41 -7.01 -2.99 -0.96
C LEU A 41 -8.07 -2.48 0.01
N ASN A 42 -9.24 -2.14 -0.49
CA ASN A 42 -10.32 -1.67 0.35
C ASN A 42 -11.01 -2.79 1.15
N SER A 43 -10.88 -4.06 0.74
CA SER A 43 -11.64 -5.16 1.31
C SER A 43 -10.97 -6.52 1.13
N LEU A 44 -11.40 -7.49 1.96
CA LEU A 44 -11.02 -8.89 1.79
C LEU A 44 -11.57 -9.48 0.48
N HIS A 45 -12.75 -9.02 0.04
CA HIS A 45 -13.34 -9.44 -1.22
C HIS A 45 -12.43 -9.06 -2.40
N THR A 46 -11.94 -7.82 -2.44
CA THR A 46 -10.98 -7.39 -3.47
C THR A 46 -9.66 -8.15 -3.36
N LEU A 47 -9.19 -8.53 -2.17
CA LEU A 47 -8.00 -9.39 -2.05
C LEU A 47 -8.19 -10.73 -2.76
N GLN A 48 -9.38 -11.32 -2.64
CA GLN A 48 -9.69 -12.63 -3.22
C GLN A 48 -9.71 -12.62 -4.75
N THR A 49 -9.86 -11.46 -5.40
CA THR A 49 -9.71 -11.33 -6.86
C THR A 49 -8.25 -11.39 -7.31
N PHE A 50 -7.29 -11.17 -6.41
CA PHE A 50 -5.85 -11.23 -6.72
C PHE A 50 -5.17 -12.50 -6.24
N THR A 51 -5.62 -13.07 -5.12
CA THR A 51 -4.95 -14.21 -4.51
C THR A 51 -5.83 -14.96 -3.52
N ARG A 52 -5.58 -16.27 -3.40
CA ARG A 52 -6.23 -17.09 -2.39
C ARG A 52 -5.52 -16.92 -1.04
N VAL A 53 -6.27 -16.54 -0.02
CA VAL A 53 -5.78 -16.53 1.36
C VAL A 53 -5.87 -17.94 1.96
N PRO A 54 -4.78 -18.52 2.50
CA PRO A 54 -4.84 -19.80 3.19
C PRO A 54 -5.84 -19.77 4.34
N ASN A 55 -6.66 -20.83 4.48
CA ASN A 55 -7.76 -20.88 5.46
C ASN A 55 -7.30 -20.55 6.89
N LYS A 56 -6.16 -21.10 7.32
CA LYS A 56 -5.56 -20.84 8.65
C LYS A 56 -5.27 -19.36 8.93
N HIS A 57 -5.10 -18.55 7.88
CA HIS A 57 -4.69 -17.15 7.98
C HIS A 57 -5.81 -16.15 7.65
N LYS A 58 -6.99 -16.60 7.19
CA LYS A 58 -8.11 -15.73 6.78
C LYS A 58 -8.49 -14.69 7.85
N ASN A 59 -8.70 -15.12 9.09
CA ASN A 59 -9.06 -14.22 10.18
C ASN A 59 -7.95 -13.21 10.50
N ARG A 60 -6.69 -13.61 10.38
CA ARG A 60 -5.53 -12.74 10.61
C ARG A 60 -5.45 -11.66 9.54
N VAL A 61 -5.47 -12.06 8.27
CA VAL A 61 -5.43 -11.14 7.13
C VAL A 61 -6.57 -10.13 7.19
N ARG A 62 -7.78 -10.56 7.59
CA ARG A 62 -8.95 -9.68 7.73
C ARG A 62 -8.83 -8.67 8.85
N ARG A 63 -8.29 -9.06 10.01
CA ARG A 63 -8.34 -8.26 11.25
C ARG A 63 -7.09 -7.43 11.51
N SER A 64 -5.94 -7.76 10.91
CA SER A 64 -4.70 -7.02 11.12
C SER A 64 -4.77 -5.60 10.58
N LYS A 65 -4.38 -4.62 11.40
CA LYS A 65 -4.25 -3.20 11.03
C LYS A 65 -2.79 -2.87 10.75
N LYS A 66 -2.51 -1.99 9.79
CA LYS A 66 -1.14 -1.53 9.46
C LYS A 66 -0.16 -2.69 9.17
N THR A 67 -0.69 -3.77 8.60
CA THR A 67 0.05 -5.00 8.34
C THR A 67 -0.03 -5.37 6.88
N THR A 68 1.13 -5.60 6.28
CA THR A 68 1.25 -6.13 4.93
C THR A 68 1.57 -7.61 4.99
N PHE A 69 0.97 -8.37 4.08
CA PHE A 69 1.23 -9.79 3.91
C PHE A 69 1.81 -10.07 2.52
N VAL A 70 2.99 -10.68 2.49
CA VAL A 70 3.53 -11.31 1.28
C VAL A 70 2.83 -12.66 1.12
N MET A 71 2.05 -12.79 0.07
CA MET A 71 1.21 -13.95 -0.21
C MET A 71 1.98 -15.05 -0.97
N PRO A 72 1.42 -16.27 -1.10
CA PRO A 72 2.07 -17.35 -1.83
C PRO A 72 2.38 -17.04 -3.30
N ASN A 73 1.66 -16.10 -3.93
CA ASN A 73 1.96 -15.58 -5.27
C ASN A 73 3.09 -14.52 -5.28
N MET A 74 3.88 -14.42 -4.21
CA MET A 74 5.03 -13.53 -4.06
C MET A 74 4.74 -12.02 -4.08
N HIS A 75 3.47 -11.62 -4.21
CA HIS A 75 3.06 -10.22 -4.12
C HIS A 75 2.68 -9.81 -2.69
N SER A 76 2.82 -8.52 -2.42
CA SER A 76 2.54 -7.92 -1.11
C SER A 76 1.17 -7.23 -1.11
N TYR A 77 0.34 -7.56 -0.13
CA TYR A 77 -1.01 -6.99 -0.02
C TYR A 77 -1.28 -6.44 1.38
N ARG A 78 -2.04 -5.36 1.45
CA ARG A 78 -2.56 -4.79 2.69
C ARG A 78 -4.06 -4.54 2.53
N VAL A 79 -4.87 -5.17 3.37
CA VAL A 79 -6.29 -4.84 3.49
C VAL A 79 -6.39 -3.68 4.46
N VAL A 80 -6.80 -2.52 3.94
CA VAL A 80 -6.84 -1.27 4.70
C VAL A 80 -8.11 -1.21 5.53
N GLN A 81 -7.99 -0.76 6.78
CA GLN A 81 -9.12 -0.51 7.69
C GLN A 81 -9.23 0.96 8.11
N ASP A 82 -8.25 1.78 7.75
CA ASP A 82 -8.24 3.20 8.06
C ASP A 82 -9.33 3.92 7.25
N LYS A 83 -10.20 4.67 7.94
CA LYS A 83 -11.38 5.29 7.32
C LYS A 83 -11.00 6.31 6.26
N HIS A 84 -9.99 7.14 6.51
CA HIS A 84 -9.56 8.19 5.59
C HIS A 84 -8.97 7.57 4.32
N HIS A 85 -8.00 6.66 4.46
CA HIS A 85 -7.40 5.99 3.32
C HIS A 85 -8.42 5.15 2.53
N LEU A 86 -9.43 4.58 3.20
CA LEU A 86 -10.52 3.87 2.54
C LEU A 86 -11.41 4.75 1.66
N LEU A 87 -11.51 6.07 1.89
CA LEU A 87 -12.29 6.96 1.01
C LEU A 87 -11.76 6.91 -0.42
N LEU A 88 -10.43 6.95 -0.59
CA LEU A 88 -9.79 6.79 -1.90
C LEU A 88 -9.92 5.34 -2.42
N LEU A 89 -9.59 4.36 -1.59
CA LEU A 89 -9.58 2.96 -2.02
C LEU A 89 -10.97 2.42 -2.34
N ASN A 90 -12.06 2.97 -1.78
CA ASN A 90 -13.40 2.56 -2.15
C ASN A 90 -13.77 2.97 -3.59
N ARG A 91 -13.20 4.07 -4.08
CA ARG A 91 -13.31 4.52 -5.48
C ARG A 91 -12.41 3.69 -6.41
N LEU A 92 -11.19 3.38 -5.99
CA LEU A 92 -10.23 2.63 -6.81
C LEU A 92 -10.34 1.10 -6.71
N LYS A 93 -11.00 0.59 -5.66
CA LYS A 93 -10.96 -0.80 -5.14
C LYS A 93 -9.59 -1.24 -4.62
N TRP A 94 -8.54 -0.95 -5.38
CA TRP A 94 -7.16 -1.26 -5.05
C TRP A 94 -6.21 -0.22 -5.68
N ALA A 95 -5.03 -0.08 -5.10
CA ALA A 95 -3.94 0.67 -5.70
C ALA A 95 -2.59 0.18 -5.17
N TYR A 96 -1.52 0.44 -5.91
CA TYR A 96 -0.18 0.37 -5.35
C TYR A 96 0.04 1.52 -4.38
N THR A 97 0.80 1.27 -3.33
CA THR A 97 1.17 2.29 -2.34
C THR A 97 2.64 2.19 -1.94
N THR A 98 3.23 3.35 -1.71
CA THR A 98 4.59 3.54 -1.19
C THR A 98 4.65 4.83 -0.38
N SER A 99 5.61 4.94 0.54
CA SER A 99 5.90 6.20 1.23
C SER A 99 6.27 7.30 0.23
N ALA A 100 5.80 8.52 0.51
CA ALA A 100 5.92 9.70 -0.35
C ALA A 100 7.27 10.42 -0.24
N ASN A 101 8.35 9.67 -0.33
CA ASN A 101 9.73 10.14 -0.24
C ASN A 101 10.52 9.57 -1.43
N LEU A 102 11.65 10.16 -1.79
CA LEU A 102 12.61 9.47 -2.66
C LEU A 102 13.07 8.15 -2.01
N SER A 103 13.51 7.19 -2.82
CA SER A 103 14.09 5.95 -2.28
C SER A 103 15.21 6.29 -1.30
N THR A 104 15.20 5.65 -0.11
CA THR A 104 16.16 5.85 0.99
C THR A 104 16.29 7.26 1.60
N LYS A 105 15.49 8.24 1.18
CA LYS A 105 15.51 9.61 1.73
C LYS A 105 14.40 9.87 2.76
N ALA A 106 14.50 10.97 3.50
CA ALA A 106 13.44 11.46 4.36
C ALA A 106 12.24 11.98 3.53
N TYR A 107 11.09 12.19 4.18
CA TYR A 107 9.93 12.82 3.55
C TYR A 107 10.22 14.30 3.28
N ASP A 108 9.98 14.72 2.04
CA ASP A 108 10.05 16.11 1.57
C ASP A 108 8.68 16.45 0.97
N GLU A 109 8.03 17.45 1.55
CA GLU A 109 6.67 17.84 1.18
C GLU A 109 6.62 18.56 -0.16
N ALA A 110 7.60 19.40 -0.48
CA ALA A 110 7.64 20.13 -1.74
C ALA A 110 7.79 19.15 -2.91
N PHE A 111 8.73 18.23 -2.79
CA PHE A 111 8.90 17.12 -3.74
C PHE A 111 7.62 16.28 -3.86
N ALA A 112 7.01 15.93 -2.73
CA ALA A 112 5.83 15.07 -2.75
C ALA A 112 4.64 15.74 -3.45
N LYS A 113 4.46 17.05 -3.27
CA LYS A 113 3.40 17.82 -3.93
C LYS A 113 3.67 17.96 -5.43
N GLU A 114 4.91 18.25 -5.82
CA GLU A 114 5.34 18.39 -7.22
C GLU A 114 5.11 17.10 -8.03
N MET A 115 5.37 15.93 -7.44
CA MET A 115 5.31 14.63 -8.11
C MET A 115 3.90 14.02 -8.20
N THR A 116 2.84 14.76 -7.85
CA THR A 116 1.47 14.22 -7.81
C THR A 116 0.45 15.08 -8.52
N GLU A 117 -0.53 14.44 -9.14
CA GLU A 117 -1.62 15.16 -9.81
C GLU A 117 -2.77 15.49 -8.87
N VAL A 118 -2.94 14.75 -7.76
CA VAL A 118 -4.04 14.96 -6.81
C VAL A 118 -3.56 14.83 -5.37
N ILE A 119 -3.85 15.84 -4.56
CA ILE A 119 -3.59 15.83 -3.12
C ILE A 119 -4.91 15.60 -2.37
N ILE A 120 -4.90 14.66 -1.42
CA ILE A 120 -6.04 14.36 -0.55
C ILE A 120 -5.64 14.72 0.88
N GLU A 121 -6.26 15.77 1.39
CA GLU A 121 -6.02 16.31 2.73
C GLU A 121 -7.01 15.71 3.76
N PRO A 122 -6.64 15.67 5.05
CA PRO A 122 -5.40 16.19 5.63
C PRO A 122 -4.22 15.20 5.50
N LEU A 123 -3.01 15.74 5.35
CA LEU A 123 -1.76 14.99 5.47
C LEU A 123 -1.26 15.08 6.93
N GLN A 124 -0.98 13.94 7.56
CA GLN A 124 -0.55 13.91 8.96
C GLN A 124 0.67 12.99 9.12
N ARG A 125 1.76 13.51 9.67
CA ARG A 125 2.95 12.68 9.91
C ARG A 125 2.63 11.59 10.94
N THR A 126 2.84 10.34 10.54
CA THR A 126 2.75 9.18 11.44
C THR A 126 4.03 8.35 11.33
N GLU A 127 4.66 8.08 12.48
CA GLU A 127 6.02 7.52 12.54
C GLU A 127 6.07 6.01 12.78
N LYS A 128 4.94 5.37 13.12
CA LYS A 128 4.94 3.93 13.42
C LYS A 128 5.08 3.10 12.15
N ALA A 129 6.20 2.38 12.08
CA ALA A 129 6.48 1.42 11.03
C ALA A 129 5.41 0.32 10.96
N SER A 130 5.04 -0.06 9.74
CA SER A 130 4.10 -1.15 9.46
C SER A 130 4.74 -2.52 9.64
N HIS A 131 3.96 -3.51 10.07
CA HIS A 131 4.42 -4.89 10.06
C HIS A 131 4.36 -5.50 8.66
N ILE A 132 5.33 -6.36 8.34
CA ILE A 132 5.32 -7.17 7.12
C ILE A 132 5.53 -8.63 7.50
N TYR A 133 4.64 -9.50 7.06
CA TYR A 133 4.76 -10.94 7.24
C TYR A 133 4.70 -11.69 5.91
N LYS A 134 5.50 -12.75 5.76
CA LYS A 134 5.38 -13.74 4.68
C LYS A 134 4.45 -14.87 5.12
N LEU A 135 3.40 -15.10 4.34
CA LEU A 135 2.43 -16.18 4.55
C LEU A 135 2.85 -17.43 3.80
N GLY A 136 2.99 -18.54 4.54
CA GLY A 136 2.98 -19.89 3.98
C GLY A 136 1.59 -20.52 4.09
N LYS A 137 1.47 -21.80 3.73
CA LYS A 137 0.22 -22.56 3.89
C LYS A 137 -0.18 -22.71 5.36
N LYS A 138 0.80 -22.93 6.26
CA LYS A 138 0.58 -23.16 7.71
C LYS A 138 1.40 -22.22 8.62
N ARG A 139 2.52 -21.70 8.12
CA ARG A 139 3.52 -20.91 8.86
C ARG A 139 3.42 -19.44 8.48
N LEU A 140 3.78 -18.57 9.41
CA LEU A 140 3.90 -17.12 9.22
C LEU A 140 5.32 -16.71 9.60
N LYS A 141 6.02 -15.96 8.74
CA LYS A 141 7.35 -15.43 9.04
C LYS A 141 7.28 -13.90 9.10
N ARG A 142 7.77 -13.28 10.17
CA ARG A 142 7.91 -11.82 10.24
C ARG A 142 9.12 -11.40 9.40
N ILE A 143 8.94 -10.36 8.59
CA ILE A 143 10.00 -9.70 7.83
C ILE A 143 10.44 -8.44 8.57
N ARG A 144 9.48 -7.64 9.06
CA ARG A 144 9.68 -6.52 9.98
C ARG A 144 8.41 -6.25 10.78
#